data_AF-A0A6U4LDD6-F1
#
_entry.id   AF-A0A6U4LDD6-F1
#
_cell.length_a   1.000
_cell.length_b   1.000
_cell.length_c   1.000
_cell.angle_alpha   90.00
_cell.angle_beta   90.00
_cell.angle_gamma   90.00
#
_symmetry.space_group_name_H-M   'P 1'
#
loop_
_entity.id
_entity.type
_entity.pdbx_description
1 polymer ?
#
loop_
_entity_poly.entity_id
_entity_poly.type
_entity_poly.pdbx_seq_one_letter_code
_entity_poly.pdbx_strand_id
1 'polypeptide(L)'
;MRVSVVALGVAAWASPSAAFSLSPTTSIASKSSLPLASSSCSPAHSSLPAGLRAGASASVGPSMAMGRREALLAGGFLGAALCVPSAAFAEEAFDEVIPGSDGMGVDLSVKYPKGWVLERKPGTLIVNDDILIACDTDPDKCVFGDVTMKPKVAGADGGFIVVRSVEGDVSGITKDFVKKSVFGRGGKFGAFGAPEDVKFLKDEMVGNTRLLDVKFTAFSPGGTTIARKGIVALSKSGPEVYMLVATTSAARWGKSEVLLRDMASSLKTKETGRLVPVQEKDTGMKKSMFAAQNEERARLEREREKDGIQ
;
A
#
# COMPACT_ATOMS: atom_id res chain seq x y z
N MET A 1 -2.01 33.93 59.26
CA MET A 1 -1.39 33.57 57.96
C MET A 1 -2.44 33.74 56.88
N ARG A 2 -2.25 34.71 55.99
CA ARG A 2 -3.19 35.02 54.91
C ARG A 2 -2.86 34.11 53.72
N VAL A 3 -3.84 33.35 53.24
CA VAL A 3 -3.73 32.54 52.03
C VAL A 3 -4.47 33.28 50.92
N SER A 4 -3.72 33.81 49.96
CA SER A 4 -4.27 34.46 48.77
C SER A 4 -4.68 33.40 47.76
N VAL A 5 -5.94 33.48 47.33
CA VAL A 5 -6.51 32.74 46.20
C VAL A 5 -6.20 33.53 44.92
N VAL A 6 -5.46 32.92 43.98
CA VAL A 6 -5.21 33.50 42.66
C VAL A 6 -6.23 32.92 41.69
N ALA A 7 -7.14 33.77 41.21
CA ALA A 7 -8.06 33.51 40.11
C ALA A 7 -7.34 33.76 38.78
N LEU A 8 -7.32 32.77 37.88
CA LEU A 8 -6.89 32.94 36.50
C LEU A 8 -8.11 33.09 35.60
N GLY A 9 -8.15 34.22 34.90
CA GLY A 9 -9.26 34.69 34.09
C GLY A 9 -9.40 33.95 32.75
N VAL A 10 -10.65 33.77 32.37
CA VAL A 10 -11.10 33.30 31.06
C VAL A 10 -11.07 34.49 30.09
N ALA A 11 -10.27 34.40 29.03
CA ALA A 11 -10.30 35.34 27.92
C ALA A 11 -11.14 34.76 26.78
N ALA A 12 -12.34 35.31 26.61
CA ALA A 12 -13.24 35.09 25.49
C ALA A 12 -12.72 35.82 24.26
N TRP A 13 -12.60 35.12 23.12
CA TRP A 13 -12.41 35.75 21.80
C TRP A 13 -13.67 35.52 20.95
N ALA A 14 -14.21 36.64 20.50
CA ALA A 14 -15.46 36.77 19.77
C ALA A 14 -15.29 36.44 18.28
N SER A 15 -16.34 35.82 17.72
CA SER A 15 -16.59 35.72 16.28
C SER A 15 -16.82 37.08 15.63
N PRO A 16 -16.62 37.16 14.30
CA PRO A 16 -17.57 37.88 13.46
C PRO A 16 -18.15 36.99 12.35
N SER A 17 -19.47 36.98 12.30
CA SER A 17 -20.29 36.54 11.17
C SER A 17 -20.13 37.52 10.00
N ALA A 18 -20.01 37.00 8.78
CA ALA A 18 -20.44 37.73 7.59
C ALA A 18 -20.99 36.74 6.56
N ALA A 19 -22.26 36.93 6.26
CA ALA A 19 -23.04 36.20 5.27
C ALA A 19 -22.61 36.58 3.84
N PHE A 20 -22.57 35.59 2.94
CA PHE A 20 -22.83 35.85 1.53
C PHE A 20 -23.64 34.69 0.93
N SER A 21 -24.91 35.00 0.70
CA SER A 21 -25.85 34.29 -0.15
C SER A 21 -25.47 34.51 -1.62
N LEU A 22 -25.62 33.48 -2.46
CA LEU A 22 -26.35 33.52 -3.73
C LEU A 22 -26.15 32.19 -4.48
N SER A 23 -27.24 31.43 -4.62
CA SER A 23 -27.39 30.40 -5.66
C SER A 23 -27.72 31.07 -6.99
N PRO A 24 -27.38 30.42 -8.12
CA PRO A 24 -28.47 30.03 -9.01
C PRO A 24 -28.35 28.62 -9.61
N THR A 25 -29.53 28.04 -9.71
CA THR A 25 -29.98 26.88 -10.47
C THR A 25 -29.53 26.91 -11.92
N THR A 26 -29.10 25.77 -12.47
CA THR A 26 -29.42 25.40 -13.86
C THR A 26 -29.50 23.88 -14.00
N SER A 27 -30.68 23.43 -14.40
CA SER A 27 -31.03 22.06 -14.76
C SER A 27 -30.70 21.84 -16.23
N ILE A 28 -30.00 20.76 -16.59
CA ILE A 28 -30.04 20.21 -17.96
C ILE A 28 -29.99 18.67 -17.93
N ALA A 29 -31.13 18.11 -18.33
CA ALA A 29 -31.36 16.96 -19.20
C ALA A 29 -30.63 15.61 -18.98
N SER A 30 -31.48 14.64 -18.65
CA SER A 30 -31.36 13.20 -18.82
C SER A 30 -31.01 12.78 -20.25
N LYS A 31 -30.11 11.79 -20.42
CA LYS A 31 -30.07 10.91 -21.60
C LYS A 31 -29.68 9.47 -21.23
N SER A 32 -30.70 8.61 -21.29
CA SER A 32 -30.73 7.28 -21.92
C SER A 32 -29.53 6.33 -21.78
N SER A 33 -29.75 5.32 -20.93
CA SER A 33 -29.50 3.88 -21.13
C SER A 33 -28.79 3.38 -22.40
N LEU A 34 -27.72 2.59 -22.19
CA LEU A 34 -27.34 1.46 -23.04
C LEU A 34 -26.97 0.27 -22.14
N PRO A 35 -27.52 -0.94 -22.37
CA PRO A 35 -27.09 -2.14 -21.66
C PRO A 35 -25.77 -2.65 -22.25
N LEU A 36 -24.71 -2.74 -21.42
CA LEU A 36 -23.53 -3.52 -21.80
C LEU A 36 -23.87 -5.00 -21.70
N ALA A 37 -23.85 -5.66 -22.85
CA ALA A 37 -23.93 -7.11 -22.98
C ALA A 37 -22.81 -7.78 -22.18
N SER A 38 -23.20 -8.65 -21.25
CA SER A 38 -22.31 -9.59 -20.59
C SER A 38 -21.90 -10.69 -21.59
N SER A 39 -20.68 -10.63 -22.12
CA SER A 39 -20.11 -11.74 -22.88
C SER A 39 -19.76 -12.88 -21.91
N SER A 40 -20.71 -13.80 -21.73
CA SER A 40 -20.48 -15.08 -21.09
C SER A 40 -19.66 -15.97 -22.03
N CYS A 41 -18.41 -16.24 -21.65
CA CYS A 41 -17.61 -17.30 -22.29
C CYS A 41 -18.19 -18.66 -21.86
N SER A 42 -18.99 -19.27 -22.73
CA SER A 42 -19.38 -20.67 -22.59
C SER A 42 -18.16 -21.58 -22.86
N PRO A 43 -17.89 -22.60 -22.03
CA PRO A 43 -16.84 -23.57 -22.30
C PRO A 43 -17.28 -24.49 -23.45
N ALA A 44 -16.65 -24.32 -24.61
CA ALA A 44 -16.76 -25.28 -25.70
C ALA A 44 -15.95 -26.55 -25.34
N HIS A 45 -16.66 -27.65 -25.10
CA HIS A 45 -16.07 -28.99 -25.08
C HIS A 45 -15.61 -29.34 -26.50
N SER A 46 -14.31 -29.22 -26.79
CA SER A 46 -13.71 -29.77 -28.00
C SER A 46 -13.15 -31.17 -27.71
N SER A 47 -13.86 -32.18 -28.21
CA SER A 47 -13.36 -33.54 -28.36
C SER A 47 -12.23 -33.56 -29.39
N LEU A 48 -11.05 -34.02 -28.97
CA LEU A 48 -9.88 -34.28 -29.83
C LEU A 48 -10.14 -35.50 -30.74
N PRO A 49 -9.83 -35.44 -32.05
CA PRO A 49 -9.57 -36.65 -32.81
C PRO A 49 -8.09 -37.04 -32.72
N ALA A 50 -7.88 -38.33 -32.50
CA ALA A 50 -6.61 -39.02 -32.56
C ALA A 50 -6.17 -39.28 -34.02
N GLY A 51 -4.84 -39.38 -34.22
CA GLY A 51 -4.19 -39.78 -35.49
C GLY A 51 -3.42 -38.62 -36.12
N LEU A 52 -2.21 -38.75 -36.68
CA LEU A 52 -1.46 -39.90 -37.18
C LEU A 52 0.04 -39.50 -37.29
N ARG A 53 0.89 -40.53 -37.28
CA ARG A 53 2.35 -40.50 -37.50
C ARG A 53 2.75 -40.08 -38.92
N ALA A 54 3.93 -39.44 -39.04
CA ALA A 54 5.05 -39.64 -39.98
C ALA A 54 5.95 -38.37 -39.93
N GLY A 55 7.28 -38.34 -39.93
CA GLY A 55 8.31 -39.27 -40.41
C GLY A 55 9.04 -38.70 -41.62
N ALA A 56 10.12 -37.92 -41.43
CA ALA A 56 11.25 -37.62 -42.36
C ALA A 56 12.07 -36.45 -41.77
N SER A 57 13.36 -36.52 -41.43
CA SER A 57 14.60 -36.83 -42.18
C SER A 57 15.14 -35.70 -43.07
N ALA A 58 16.26 -35.13 -42.60
CA ALA A 58 17.42 -34.53 -43.28
C ALA A 58 17.25 -33.27 -44.17
N SER A 59 18.01 -32.21 -43.86
CA SER A 59 19.32 -31.94 -44.52
C SER A 59 19.87 -30.57 -44.15
N VAL A 60 21.20 -30.49 -44.02
CA VAL A 60 22.02 -29.29 -43.81
C VAL A 60 22.59 -28.85 -45.16
N GLY A 61 22.53 -27.55 -45.45
CA GLY A 61 23.23 -26.93 -46.59
C GLY A 61 23.21 -25.40 -46.48
N PRO A 62 24.30 -24.68 -46.82
CA PRO A 62 24.46 -23.25 -46.53
C PRO A 62 24.24 -22.32 -47.73
N SER A 63 24.13 -21.02 -47.41
CA SER A 63 24.49 -19.85 -48.23
C SER A 63 23.63 -19.50 -49.45
N MET A 64 23.09 -18.28 -49.47
CA MET A 64 23.30 -17.27 -50.53
C MET A 64 22.54 -15.99 -50.21
N ALA A 65 23.21 -14.86 -50.46
CA ALA A 65 22.66 -13.52 -50.44
C ALA A 65 21.88 -13.20 -51.73
N MET A 66 20.74 -12.54 -51.60
CA MET A 66 20.07 -11.65 -52.57
C MET A 66 18.82 -11.13 -51.82
N GLY A 67 18.46 -9.86 -51.80
CA GLY A 67 18.31 -8.94 -52.93
C GLY A 67 16.86 -8.45 -52.88
N ARG A 68 16.66 -7.16 -52.61
CA ARG A 68 15.36 -6.47 -52.54
C ARG A 68 14.45 -6.87 -53.71
N ARG A 69 13.22 -7.29 -53.40
CA ARG A 69 11.97 -6.86 -54.07
C ARG A 69 10.75 -7.35 -53.32
N GLU A 70 9.70 -6.55 -53.46
CA GLU A 70 8.40 -6.62 -52.84
C GLU A 70 7.71 -7.98 -53.00
N ALA A 71 7.07 -8.44 -51.93
CA ALA A 71 6.00 -9.43 -51.98
C ALA A 71 4.96 -9.07 -50.91
N LEU A 72 4.02 -8.23 -51.35
CA LEU A 72 2.68 -8.11 -50.79
C LEU A 72 2.00 -9.48 -50.90
N LEU A 73 1.87 -10.22 -49.80
CA LEU A 73 0.94 -11.35 -49.71
C LEU A 73 0.34 -11.40 -48.32
N ALA A 74 -1.00 -11.31 -48.32
CA ALA A 74 -1.88 -11.35 -47.17
C ALA A 74 -1.72 -12.66 -46.38
N GLY A 75 -0.92 -12.61 -45.32
CA GLY A 75 -0.92 -13.61 -44.26
C GLY A 75 -1.95 -13.23 -43.21
N GLY A 76 -3.21 -13.66 -43.41
CA GLY A 76 -4.25 -13.60 -42.39
C GLY A 76 -3.86 -14.46 -41.19
N PHE A 77 -3.14 -13.87 -40.24
CA PHE A 77 -2.99 -14.45 -38.91
C PHE A 77 -4.37 -14.41 -38.24
N LEU A 78 -5.07 -15.54 -38.31
CA LEU A 78 -6.12 -15.90 -37.36
C LEU A 78 -5.47 -15.93 -35.98
N GLY A 79 -5.42 -14.76 -35.34
CA GLY A 79 -5.06 -14.60 -33.95
C GLY A 79 -6.15 -15.25 -33.12
N ALA A 80 -6.04 -16.56 -32.91
CA ALA A 80 -6.76 -17.24 -31.85
C ALA A 80 -6.35 -16.54 -30.55
N ALA A 81 -7.23 -15.66 -30.06
CA ALA A 81 -7.12 -15.09 -28.73
C ALA A 81 -7.23 -16.26 -27.75
N LEU A 82 -6.08 -16.86 -27.42
CA LEU A 82 -5.97 -17.82 -26.33
C LEU A 82 -6.40 -17.06 -25.09
N CYS A 83 -7.67 -17.26 -24.71
CA CYS A 83 -8.21 -16.82 -23.45
C CYS A 83 -7.47 -17.67 -22.40
N VAL A 84 -6.32 -17.17 -21.95
CA VAL A 84 -5.58 -17.78 -20.85
C VAL A 84 -6.54 -17.71 -19.67
N PRO A 85 -7.07 -18.84 -19.17
CA PRO A 85 -7.93 -18.80 -18.00
C PRO A 85 -7.11 -18.12 -16.91
N SER A 86 -7.67 -17.06 -16.33
CA SER A 86 -7.14 -16.46 -15.12
C SER A 86 -7.14 -17.56 -14.07
N ALA A 87 -6.04 -18.29 -13.97
CA ALA A 87 -5.89 -19.38 -13.02
C ALA A 87 -6.17 -18.77 -11.66
N ALA A 88 -7.24 -19.22 -11.01
CA ALA A 88 -7.57 -18.82 -9.66
C ALA A 88 -6.32 -19.11 -8.82
N PHE A 89 -5.59 -18.05 -8.47
CA PHE A 89 -4.41 -18.19 -7.64
C PHE A 89 -4.90 -18.78 -6.32
N ALA A 90 -4.20 -19.78 -5.79
CA ALA A 90 -4.52 -20.23 -4.44
C ALA A 90 -4.34 -19.02 -3.52
N GLU A 91 -5.43 -18.58 -2.89
CA GLU A 91 -5.47 -17.40 -2.03
C GLU A 91 -5.31 -17.81 -0.58
N GLU A 92 -4.56 -17.03 0.18
CA GLU A 92 -4.60 -17.01 1.64
C GLU A 92 -5.25 -15.70 2.09
N ALA A 93 -6.07 -15.76 3.13
CA ALA A 93 -6.65 -14.58 3.75
C ALA A 93 -5.81 -14.22 4.98
N PHE A 94 -5.47 -12.95 5.07
CA PHE A 94 -4.88 -12.34 6.25
C PHE A 94 -5.98 -11.60 6.98
N ASP A 95 -6.28 -12.03 8.21
CA ASP A 95 -7.20 -11.36 9.12
C ASP A 95 -6.41 -10.95 10.37
N GLU A 96 -6.13 -9.65 10.51
CA GLU A 96 -5.43 -9.11 11.68
C GLU A 96 -6.20 -7.94 12.28
N VAL A 97 -6.26 -7.91 13.61
CA VAL A 97 -6.82 -6.78 14.35
C VAL A 97 -5.70 -5.78 14.60
N ILE A 98 -5.81 -4.61 13.98
CA ILE A 98 -4.87 -3.50 14.15
C ILE A 98 -5.46 -2.53 15.17
N PRO A 99 -4.69 -2.06 16.17
CA PRO A 99 -5.16 -1.01 17.07
C PRO A 99 -5.29 0.30 16.29
N GLY A 100 -6.48 0.90 16.34
CA GLY A 100 -6.76 2.27 15.92
C GLY A 100 -6.25 3.31 16.91
N SER A 101 -6.30 4.57 16.50
CA SER A 101 -5.79 5.75 17.21
C SER A 101 -6.59 6.09 18.46
N ASP A 102 -7.85 5.69 18.50
CA ASP A 102 -8.75 5.74 19.65
C ASP A 102 -8.61 4.52 20.58
N GLY A 103 -7.70 3.59 20.25
CA GLY A 103 -7.52 2.31 20.95
C GLY A 103 -8.54 1.25 20.55
N MET A 104 -9.47 1.56 19.63
CA MET A 104 -10.42 0.59 19.10
C MET A 104 -9.73 -0.29 18.06
N GLY A 105 -9.96 -1.60 18.14
CA GLY A 105 -9.49 -2.52 17.11
C GLY A 105 -10.22 -2.31 15.79
N VAL A 106 -9.46 -2.41 14.70
CA VAL A 106 -9.98 -2.55 13.35
C VAL A 106 -9.55 -3.91 12.82
N ASP A 107 -10.53 -4.74 12.49
CA ASP A 107 -10.34 -5.99 11.77
C ASP A 107 -9.98 -5.64 10.31
N LEU A 108 -8.75 -5.93 9.93
CA LEU A 108 -8.26 -5.76 8.58
C LEU A 108 -8.15 -7.13 7.91
N SER A 109 -8.84 -7.26 6.77
CA SER A 109 -8.86 -8.48 5.96
C SER A 109 -8.33 -8.21 4.56
N VAL A 110 -7.33 -8.97 4.12
CA VAL A 110 -6.76 -8.88 2.77
C VAL A 110 -6.43 -10.29 2.26
N LYS A 111 -6.77 -10.57 0.99
CA LYS A 111 -6.37 -11.78 0.31
C LYS A 111 -5.04 -11.60 -0.39
N TYR A 112 -4.17 -12.60 -0.34
CA TYR A 112 -2.89 -12.57 -1.03
C TYR A 112 -2.50 -13.95 -1.59
N PRO A 113 -1.60 -14.02 -2.58
CA PRO A 113 -1.25 -15.28 -3.22
C PRO A 113 -0.53 -16.24 -2.28
N LYS A 114 -0.90 -17.52 -2.34
CA LYS A 114 -0.22 -18.61 -1.63
C LYS A 114 1.26 -18.64 -1.98
N GLY A 115 2.11 -18.72 -0.97
CA GLY A 115 3.56 -18.65 -1.13
C GLY A 115 4.14 -17.24 -1.03
N TRP A 116 3.33 -16.24 -0.69
CA TRP A 116 3.83 -14.99 -0.13
C TRP A 116 4.04 -15.14 1.38
N VAL A 117 4.92 -14.31 1.93
CA VAL A 117 5.19 -14.16 3.35
C VAL A 117 4.62 -12.82 3.78
N LEU A 118 3.87 -12.85 4.87
CA LEU A 118 3.50 -11.67 5.61
C LEU A 118 4.60 -11.36 6.61
N GLU A 119 5.16 -10.16 6.52
CA GLU A 119 6.14 -9.63 7.46
C GLU A 119 5.57 -8.42 8.18
N ARG A 120 5.59 -8.48 9.51
CA ARG A 120 5.20 -7.36 10.36
C ARG A 120 6.46 -6.74 10.96
N LYS A 121 6.75 -5.50 10.61
CA LYS A 121 7.81 -4.75 11.29
C LYS A 121 7.29 -4.18 12.60
N PRO A 122 8.10 -4.18 13.67
CA PRO A 122 7.76 -3.49 14.89
C PRO A 122 7.72 -1.98 14.66
N GLY A 123 6.80 -1.30 15.36
CA GLY A 123 6.59 0.14 15.26
C GLY A 123 5.11 0.48 15.19
N THR A 124 4.80 1.78 15.20
CA THR A 124 3.44 2.30 15.08
C THR A 124 3.01 2.20 13.62
N LEU A 125 1.86 1.55 13.37
CA LEU A 125 1.27 1.45 12.03
C LEU A 125 0.55 2.74 11.62
N ILE A 126 0.00 3.45 12.61
CA ILE A 126 -0.68 4.74 12.43
C ILE A 126 0.39 5.82 12.35
N VAL A 127 0.41 6.52 11.22
CA VAL A 127 1.38 7.58 11.01
C VAL A 127 0.66 8.92 10.92
N ASN A 128 0.80 9.72 11.98
CA ASN A 128 0.27 11.09 12.04
C ASN A 128 1.16 12.09 11.30
N ASP A 129 0.64 13.29 11.02
CA ASP A 129 1.41 14.36 10.39
C ASP A 129 2.61 14.78 11.26
N ASP A 130 2.49 14.77 12.59
CA ASP A 130 3.61 15.07 13.50
C ASP A 130 4.77 14.08 13.31
N ILE A 131 4.45 12.80 13.09
CA ILE A 131 5.46 11.78 12.83
C ILE A 131 6.13 12.04 11.48
N LEU A 132 5.35 12.41 10.45
CA LEU A 132 5.93 12.79 9.15
C LEU A 132 6.87 14.00 9.25
N ILE A 133 6.48 15.03 10.01
CA ILE A 133 7.30 16.23 10.23
C ILE A 133 8.58 15.88 10.99
N ALA A 134 8.48 14.99 11.99
CA ALA A 134 9.65 14.48 12.71
C ALA A 134 10.61 13.75 11.76
N CYS A 135 10.09 12.97 10.80
CA CYS A 135 10.90 12.28 9.80
C CYS A 135 11.58 13.20 8.80
N ASP A 136 10.92 14.29 8.44
CA ASP A 136 11.53 15.29 7.56
C ASP A 136 12.70 16.01 8.25
N THR A 137 12.66 16.11 9.59
CA THR A 137 13.70 16.76 10.40
C THR A 137 14.84 15.80 10.73
N ASP A 138 14.53 14.55 11.08
CA ASP A 138 15.50 13.53 11.48
C ASP A 138 15.07 12.14 10.94
N PRO A 139 15.52 11.75 9.74
CA PRO A 139 15.07 10.53 9.09
C PRO A 139 15.48 9.26 9.84
N ASP A 140 16.56 9.32 10.64
CA ASP A 140 17.08 8.17 11.38
C ASP A 140 16.19 7.78 12.57
N LYS A 141 15.35 8.71 13.06
CA LYS A 141 14.40 8.46 14.16
C LYS A 141 13.08 7.86 13.69
N CYS A 142 12.89 7.70 12.38
CA CYS A 142 11.60 7.25 11.85
C CYS A 142 11.49 5.74 11.74
N VAL A 143 10.97 5.15 12.82
CA VAL A 143 10.62 3.73 12.89
C VAL A 143 9.12 3.58 12.68
N PHE A 144 8.73 3.25 11.45
CA PHE A 144 7.34 2.91 11.13
C PHE A 144 7.13 1.40 11.26
N GLY A 145 6.03 1.03 11.92
CA GLY A 145 5.49 -0.31 11.75
C GLY A 145 5.01 -0.44 10.30
N ASP A 146 5.28 -1.57 9.67
CA ASP A 146 4.66 -1.92 8.39
C ASP A 146 4.13 -3.35 8.43
N VAL A 147 3.03 -3.58 7.72
CA VAL A 147 2.59 -4.92 7.34
C VAL A 147 2.93 -5.05 5.87
N THR A 148 3.87 -5.93 5.55
CA THR A 148 4.38 -6.14 4.20
C THR A 148 4.04 -7.55 3.74
N MET A 149 3.57 -7.67 2.51
CA MET A 149 3.24 -8.93 1.85
C MET A 149 4.21 -9.06 0.68
N LYS A 150 5.04 -10.10 0.67
CA LYS A 150 6.06 -10.29 -0.37
C LYS A 150 6.16 -11.75 -0.79
N PRO A 151 6.50 -12.05 -2.05
CA PRO A 151 6.74 -13.43 -2.47
C PRO A 151 7.89 -14.06 -1.66
N LYS A 152 7.79 -15.35 -1.32
CA LYS A 152 8.88 -16.11 -0.66
C LYS A 152 10.17 -16.09 -1.45
N VAL A 153 10.05 -16.12 -2.77
CA VAL A 153 11.18 -16.02 -3.71
C VAL A 153 11.36 -14.54 -4.06
N ALA A 154 12.62 -14.09 -4.10
CA ALA A 154 12.96 -12.72 -4.47
C ALA A 154 12.22 -12.30 -5.75
N GLY A 155 11.35 -11.30 -5.61
CA GLY A 155 10.46 -10.84 -6.66
C GLY A 155 10.25 -9.35 -6.57
N ALA A 156 9.87 -8.74 -7.69
CA ALA A 156 9.54 -7.31 -7.75
C ALA A 156 8.12 -7.00 -7.26
N ASP A 157 7.27 -8.02 -7.15
CA ASP A 157 5.89 -7.89 -6.68
C ASP A 157 5.86 -7.77 -5.16
N GLY A 158 4.97 -6.94 -4.64
CA GLY A 158 4.75 -6.84 -3.20
C GLY A 158 3.58 -5.93 -2.85
N GLY A 159 3.05 -6.11 -1.65
CA GLY A 159 2.02 -5.28 -1.04
C GLY A 159 2.50 -4.75 0.30
N PHE A 160 2.00 -3.60 0.72
CA PHE A 160 2.15 -3.17 2.11
C PHE A 160 0.99 -2.26 2.51
N ILE A 161 0.73 -2.18 3.81
CA ILE A 161 -0.36 -1.39 4.36
C ILE A 161 0.21 -0.15 5.06
N VAL A 162 -0.41 0.99 4.82
CA VAL A 162 -0.14 2.27 5.50
C VAL A 162 -1.44 2.77 6.12
N VAL A 163 -1.40 3.19 7.38
CA VAL A 163 -2.58 3.73 8.08
C VAL A 163 -2.37 5.21 8.36
N ARG A 164 -3.37 6.04 8.02
CA ARG A 164 -3.37 7.48 8.26
C ARG A 164 -4.68 7.94 8.87
N SER A 165 -4.63 8.97 9.70
CA SER A 165 -5.85 9.66 10.14
C SER A 165 -6.30 10.64 9.07
N VAL A 166 -7.59 10.62 8.72
CA VAL A 166 -8.19 11.54 7.75
C VAL A 166 -9.67 11.77 8.04
N GLU A 167 -10.09 13.03 7.98
CA GLU A 167 -11.49 13.40 8.08
C GLU A 167 -12.20 13.24 6.73
N GLY A 168 -13.51 12.95 6.77
CA GLY A 168 -14.33 12.81 5.54
C GLY A 168 -14.26 11.45 4.85
N ASP A 169 -15.06 11.26 3.80
CA ASP A 169 -15.24 9.97 3.13
C ASP A 169 -14.07 9.58 2.22
N VAL A 170 -13.94 8.28 1.90
CA VAL A 170 -12.88 7.73 1.03
C VAL A 170 -12.82 8.42 -0.35
N SER A 171 -13.98 8.82 -0.88
CA SER A 171 -14.09 9.55 -2.15
C SER A 171 -13.54 10.98 -2.06
N GLY A 172 -13.59 11.60 -0.89
CA GLY A 172 -13.10 12.97 -0.64
C GLY A 172 -11.58 13.05 -0.45
N ILE A 173 -10.91 11.92 -0.22
CA ILE A 173 -9.45 11.88 -0.04
C ILE A 173 -8.75 12.35 -1.31
N THR A 174 -7.88 13.35 -1.22
CA THR A 174 -7.18 13.88 -2.39
C THR A 174 -6.03 12.98 -2.82
N LYS A 175 -5.73 12.98 -4.12
CA LYS A 175 -4.56 12.27 -4.66
C LYS A 175 -3.24 12.80 -4.08
N ASP A 176 -3.20 14.08 -3.71
CA ASP A 176 -2.05 14.70 -3.08
C ASP A 176 -1.82 14.18 -1.65
N PHE A 177 -2.90 13.94 -0.90
CA PHE A 177 -2.81 13.27 0.41
C PHE A 177 -2.20 11.87 0.28
N VAL A 178 -2.67 11.08 -0.71
CA VAL A 178 -2.10 9.75 -0.99
C VAL A 178 -0.64 9.86 -1.43
N LYS A 179 -0.31 10.85 -2.28
CA LYS A 179 1.05 11.12 -2.74
C LYS A 179 1.98 11.40 -1.56
N LYS A 180 1.61 12.33 -0.68
CA LYS A 180 2.37 12.68 0.53
C LYS A 180 2.53 11.49 1.47
N SER A 181 1.45 10.73 1.69
CA SER A 181 1.41 9.65 2.67
C SER A 181 2.24 8.43 2.30
N VAL A 182 2.27 8.06 1.02
CA VAL A 182 2.91 6.84 0.52
C VAL A 182 4.25 7.12 -0.17
N PHE A 183 4.31 8.19 -0.96
CA PHE A 183 5.44 8.53 -1.82
C PHE A 183 6.22 9.77 -1.35
N GLY A 184 5.82 10.40 -0.23
CA GLY A 184 6.60 11.45 0.41
C GLY A 184 7.90 10.92 1.02
N ARG A 185 8.76 11.82 1.50
CA ARG A 185 10.04 11.48 2.16
C ARG A 185 9.84 10.57 3.37
N GLY A 186 8.86 10.86 4.22
CA GLY A 186 8.44 9.99 5.33
C GLY A 186 7.58 8.78 4.91
N GLY A 187 7.40 8.52 3.62
CA GLY A 187 6.70 7.35 3.10
C GLY A 187 7.65 6.18 2.80
N LYS A 188 7.09 4.99 2.53
CA LYS A 188 7.90 3.77 2.29
C LYS A 188 8.84 3.89 1.11
N PHE A 189 8.43 4.61 0.07
CA PHE A 189 9.28 4.85 -1.12
C PHE A 189 10.18 6.07 -0.99
N GLY A 190 10.07 6.85 0.09
CA GLY A 190 10.84 8.07 0.31
C GLY A 190 12.20 7.87 1.00
N ALA A 191 12.45 6.68 1.57
CA ALA A 191 13.66 6.39 2.35
C ALA A 191 14.98 6.65 1.57
N PHE A 192 14.96 6.49 0.25
CA PHE A 192 16.12 6.74 -0.63
C PHE A 192 15.94 7.99 -1.51
N GLY A 193 14.97 8.84 -1.18
CA GLY A 193 14.52 9.95 -2.00
C GLY A 193 13.07 9.76 -2.44
N ALA A 194 12.25 10.79 -2.25
CA ALA A 194 10.85 10.79 -2.66
C ALA A 194 10.75 10.71 -4.20
N PRO A 195 9.93 9.79 -4.76
CA PRO A 195 9.63 9.77 -6.18
C PRO A 195 9.07 11.11 -6.68
N GLU A 196 9.72 11.72 -7.67
CA GLU A 196 9.29 13.00 -8.24
C GLU A 196 8.14 12.83 -9.25
N ASP A 197 8.13 11.71 -9.97
CA ASP A 197 7.31 11.46 -11.16
C ASP A 197 6.02 10.66 -10.90
N VAL A 198 5.49 10.72 -9.67
CA VAL A 198 4.25 10.02 -9.30
C VAL A 198 3.07 10.54 -10.11
N LYS A 199 2.42 9.65 -10.87
CA LYS A 199 1.26 9.94 -11.72
C LYS A 199 0.15 8.93 -11.45
N PHE A 200 -1.03 9.42 -11.11
CA PHE A 200 -2.25 8.63 -10.99
C PHE A 200 -2.91 8.49 -12.36
N LEU A 201 -3.16 7.25 -12.78
CA LEU A 201 -3.66 6.90 -14.11
C LEU A 201 -5.17 6.64 -14.11
N LYS A 202 -5.65 5.91 -13.10
CA LYS A 202 -7.05 5.52 -12.94
C LYS A 202 -7.49 5.79 -11.52
N ASP A 203 -8.77 6.10 -11.37
CA ASP A 203 -9.43 6.35 -10.10
C ASP A 203 -10.83 5.73 -10.19
N GLU A 204 -11.07 4.69 -9.40
CA GLU A 204 -12.27 3.88 -9.47
C GLU A 204 -12.77 3.53 -8.06
N MET A 205 -14.09 3.57 -7.87
CA MET A 205 -14.74 3.08 -6.66
C MET A 205 -15.25 1.66 -6.89
N VAL A 206 -14.81 0.72 -6.04
CA VAL A 206 -15.27 -0.68 -6.05
C VAL A 206 -15.88 -0.98 -4.69
N GLY A 207 -17.21 -0.89 -4.60
CA GLY A 207 -17.92 -0.96 -3.32
C GLY A 207 -17.51 0.20 -2.40
N ASN A 208 -17.00 -0.12 -1.21
CA ASN A 208 -16.52 0.87 -0.24
C ASN A 208 -15.01 1.13 -0.34
N THR A 209 -14.33 0.51 -1.31
CA THR A 209 -12.88 0.63 -1.50
C THR A 209 -12.59 1.47 -2.73
N ARG A 210 -11.73 2.47 -2.60
CA ARG A 210 -11.26 3.28 -3.74
C ARG A 210 -9.94 2.73 -4.27
N LEU A 211 -9.86 2.49 -5.56
CA LEU A 211 -8.67 1.99 -6.24
C LEU A 211 -8.04 3.10 -7.08
N LEU A 212 -6.76 3.36 -6.85
CA LEU A 212 -5.96 4.32 -7.60
C LEU A 212 -4.82 3.60 -8.31
N ASP A 213 -4.86 3.57 -9.64
CA ASP A 213 -3.73 3.06 -10.43
C ASP A 213 -2.64 4.13 -10.48
N VAL A 214 -1.40 3.78 -10.15
CA VAL A 214 -0.28 4.71 -10.03
C VAL A 214 0.95 4.21 -10.78
N LYS A 215 1.67 5.13 -11.41
CA LYS A 215 3.02 4.90 -11.95
C LYS A 215 4.00 5.89 -11.32
N PHE A 216 5.20 5.44 -11.02
CA PHE A 216 6.23 6.24 -10.38
C PHE A 216 7.60 5.57 -10.55
N THR A 217 8.67 6.31 -10.28
CA THR A 217 10.04 5.80 -10.25
C THR A 217 10.55 5.78 -8.81
N ALA A 218 11.00 4.62 -8.34
CA ALA A 218 11.56 4.46 -7.00
C ALA A 218 13.09 4.41 -7.05
N PHE A 219 13.74 5.04 -6.07
CA PHE A 219 15.18 4.93 -5.87
C PHE A 219 15.51 3.65 -5.09
N SER A 220 16.52 2.91 -5.57
CA SER A 220 17.08 1.78 -4.85
C SER A 220 18.23 2.24 -3.94
N PRO A 221 18.61 1.43 -2.93
CA PRO A 221 19.78 1.72 -2.10
C PRO A 221 21.08 1.89 -2.90
N GLY A 222 21.17 1.28 -4.09
CA GLY A 222 22.33 1.41 -4.98
C GLY A 222 22.31 2.66 -5.86
N GLY A 223 21.39 3.61 -5.63
CA GLY A 223 21.23 4.82 -6.44
C GLY A 223 20.60 4.58 -7.81
N THR A 224 20.13 3.37 -8.10
CA THR A 224 19.46 3.07 -9.37
C THR A 224 17.98 3.42 -9.27
N THR A 225 17.44 3.96 -10.36
CA THR A 225 16.02 4.27 -10.49
C THR A 225 15.29 3.08 -11.12
N ILE A 226 14.17 2.68 -10.52
CA ILE A 226 13.35 1.57 -10.99
C ILE A 226 11.93 2.08 -11.24
N ALA A 227 11.50 2.03 -12.49
CA ALA A 227 10.12 2.33 -12.86
C ALA A 227 9.18 1.28 -12.25
N ARG A 228 8.20 1.73 -11.48
CA ARG A 228 7.18 0.91 -10.82
C ARG A 228 5.78 1.31 -11.26
N LYS A 229 4.89 0.33 -11.17
CA LYS A 229 3.45 0.51 -11.31
C LYS A 229 2.78 -0.16 -10.14
N GLY A 230 1.65 0.37 -9.72
CA GLY A 230 0.91 -0.16 -8.59
C GLY A 230 -0.54 0.27 -8.57
N ILE A 231 -1.24 -0.28 -7.58
CA ILE A 231 -2.62 0.02 -7.24
C ILE A 231 -2.63 0.36 -5.76
N VAL A 232 -3.18 1.51 -5.42
CA VAL A 232 -3.44 1.91 -4.05
C VAL A 232 -4.92 1.69 -3.78
N ALA A 233 -5.24 0.75 -2.90
CA ALA A 233 -6.59 0.55 -2.39
C ALA A 233 -6.76 1.32 -1.08
N LEU A 234 -7.79 2.14 -0.99
CA LEU A 234 -8.15 2.91 0.19
C LEU A 234 -9.46 2.36 0.76
N SER A 235 -9.44 1.99 2.03
CA SER A 235 -10.62 1.64 2.81
C SER A 235 -10.60 2.45 4.10
N LYS A 236 -11.76 2.93 4.55
CA LYS A 236 -11.87 3.74 5.78
C LYS A 236 -12.58 2.97 6.88
N SER A 237 -12.10 3.16 8.11
CA SER A 237 -12.70 2.66 9.34
C SER A 237 -12.48 3.71 10.43
N GLY A 238 -13.53 4.23 11.04
CA GLY A 238 -13.43 5.32 12.02
C GLY A 238 -12.78 6.58 11.44
N PRO A 239 -11.85 7.22 12.16
CA PRO A 239 -11.11 8.39 11.66
C PRO A 239 -9.94 8.01 10.74
N GLU A 240 -9.75 6.72 10.44
CA GLU A 240 -8.54 6.22 9.80
C GLU A 240 -8.80 5.69 8.39
N VAL A 241 -7.87 6.00 7.49
CA VAL A 241 -7.78 5.38 6.18
C VAL A 241 -6.64 4.38 6.15
N TYR A 242 -6.99 3.17 5.71
CA TYR A 242 -6.11 2.05 5.47
C TYR A 242 -5.80 2.01 3.98
N MET A 243 -4.52 2.15 3.65
CA MET A 243 -4.04 2.18 2.28
C MET A 243 -3.21 0.92 2.01
N LEU A 244 -3.75 -0.02 1.24
CA LEU A 244 -3.01 -1.15 0.72
C LEU A 244 -2.35 -0.75 -0.61
N VAL A 245 -1.03 -0.79 -0.64
CA VAL A 245 -0.23 -0.39 -1.79
C VAL A 245 0.37 -1.64 -2.43
N ALA A 246 -0.26 -2.11 -3.50
CA ALA A 246 0.16 -3.27 -4.29
C ALA A 246 1.02 -2.80 -5.47
N THR A 247 2.30 -3.20 -5.57
CA THR A 247 3.20 -2.68 -6.60
C THR A 247 4.07 -3.77 -7.23
N THR A 248 4.52 -3.52 -8.46
CA THR A 248 5.56 -4.29 -9.13
C THR A 248 6.43 -3.39 -10.00
N SER A 249 7.46 -3.94 -10.64
CA SER A 249 8.23 -3.24 -11.65
C SER A 249 7.42 -3.05 -12.93
N ALA A 250 7.66 -1.96 -13.65
CA ALA A 250 6.95 -1.66 -14.89
C ALA A 250 7.08 -2.79 -15.93
N ALA A 251 8.23 -3.48 -15.96
CA ALA A 251 8.49 -4.61 -16.86
C ALA A 251 7.61 -5.84 -16.57
N ARG A 252 7.17 -6.03 -15.32
CA ARG A 252 6.34 -7.18 -14.91
C ARG A 252 4.85 -6.87 -14.82
N TRP A 253 4.48 -5.59 -14.91
CA TRP A 253 3.11 -5.12 -14.75
C TRP A 253 2.08 -5.93 -15.54
N GLY A 254 2.30 -6.19 -16.84
CA GLY A 254 1.31 -6.93 -17.65
C GLY A 254 1.02 -8.36 -17.17
N LYS A 255 1.93 -8.99 -16.43
CA LYS A 255 1.73 -10.33 -15.83
C LYS A 255 1.14 -10.25 -14.43
N SER A 256 1.55 -9.24 -13.65
CA SER A 256 1.19 -9.11 -12.24
C SER A 256 -0.08 -8.28 -12.03
N GLU A 257 -0.54 -7.50 -13.01
CA GLU A 257 -1.65 -6.55 -12.85
C GLU A 257 -2.91 -7.21 -12.31
N VAL A 258 -3.35 -8.32 -12.91
CA VAL A 258 -4.57 -9.02 -12.51
C VAL A 258 -4.50 -9.45 -11.05
N LEU A 259 -3.38 -10.07 -10.66
CA LEU A 259 -3.13 -10.52 -9.29
C LEU A 259 -3.06 -9.35 -8.30
N LEU A 260 -2.36 -8.27 -8.64
CA LEU A 260 -2.23 -7.11 -7.75
C LEU A 260 -3.56 -6.35 -7.61
N ARG A 261 -4.38 -6.31 -8.66
CA ARG A 261 -5.70 -5.69 -8.64
C ARG A 261 -6.68 -6.49 -7.79
N ASP A 262 -6.64 -7.81 -7.88
CA ASP A 262 -7.45 -8.70 -7.05
C ASP A 262 -7.05 -8.61 -5.56
N MET A 263 -5.75 -8.60 -5.28
CA MET A 263 -5.25 -8.34 -3.92
C MET A 263 -5.72 -6.96 -3.41
N ALA A 264 -5.60 -5.91 -4.22
CA ALA A 264 -6.01 -4.56 -3.84
C ALA A 264 -7.52 -4.44 -3.59
N SER A 265 -8.36 -5.06 -4.44
CA SER A 265 -9.82 -5.04 -4.30
C SER A 265 -10.32 -5.88 -3.12
N SER A 266 -9.52 -6.85 -2.65
CA SER A 266 -9.85 -7.68 -1.51
C SER A 266 -9.78 -6.98 -0.15
N LEU A 267 -9.19 -5.78 -0.09
CA LEU A 267 -9.05 -5.02 1.15
C LEU A 267 -10.41 -4.72 1.76
N LYS A 268 -10.60 -5.17 3.00
CA LYS A 268 -11.76 -4.88 3.84
C LYS A 268 -11.30 -4.41 5.21
N THR A 269 -11.97 -3.41 5.73
CA THR A 269 -11.77 -2.90 7.09
C THR A 269 -13.10 -2.91 7.82
N LYS A 270 -13.09 -3.36 9.07
CA LYS A 270 -14.27 -3.36 9.92
C LYS A 270 -13.88 -2.98 11.35
N GLU A 271 -14.60 -2.05 11.94
CA GLU A 271 -14.42 -1.73 13.37
C GLU A 271 -14.82 -2.95 14.21
N THR A 272 -13.90 -3.41 15.05
CA THR A 272 -14.15 -4.58 15.92
C THR A 272 -15.09 -4.21 17.07
N GLY A 273 -15.17 -2.93 17.43
CA GLY A 273 -15.92 -2.45 18.61
C GLY A 273 -15.27 -2.86 19.95
N ARG A 274 -14.03 -3.36 19.91
CA ARG A 274 -13.28 -3.85 21.08
C ARG A 274 -12.02 -3.03 21.24
N LEU A 275 -11.70 -2.66 22.47
CA LEU A 275 -10.40 -2.06 22.78
C LEU A 275 -9.31 -3.11 22.57
N VAL A 276 -8.37 -2.81 21.70
CA VAL A 276 -7.17 -3.63 21.53
C VAL A 276 -6.15 -3.07 22.50
N PRO A 277 -5.65 -3.87 23.46
CA PRO A 277 -4.56 -3.40 24.31
C PRO A 277 -3.42 -3.01 23.38
N VAL A 278 -3.09 -1.71 23.37
CA VAL A 278 -1.93 -1.21 22.64
C VAL A 278 -0.77 -2.05 23.14
N GLN A 279 -0.23 -2.91 22.27
CA GLN A 279 0.92 -3.70 22.64
C GLN A 279 2.04 -2.71 22.90
N GLU A 280 2.27 -2.45 24.18
CA GLU A 280 3.31 -1.58 24.70
C GLU A 280 4.64 -2.27 24.37
N LYS A 281 5.07 -2.15 23.11
CA LYS A 281 6.31 -2.77 22.62
C LYS A 281 7.47 -2.12 23.35
N ASP A 282 8.16 -2.92 24.16
CA ASP A 282 9.52 -2.73 24.62
C ASP A 282 9.85 -1.50 25.48
N THR A 283 8.94 -1.07 26.37
CA THR A 283 9.44 -0.44 27.62
C THR A 283 10.19 -1.47 28.48
N GLY A 284 10.00 -2.76 28.25
CA GLY A 284 10.70 -3.86 28.93
C GLY A 284 12.22 -3.84 28.74
N MET A 285 12.72 -3.69 27.50
CA MET A 285 14.18 -3.60 27.27
C MET A 285 14.80 -2.33 27.84
N LYS A 286 14.08 -1.20 27.79
CA LYS A 286 14.54 0.01 28.47
C LYS A 286 14.54 -0.17 29.99
N LYS A 287 13.49 -0.75 30.57
CA LYS A 287 13.44 -1.06 32.01
C LYS A 287 14.55 -2.02 32.43
N SER A 288 14.87 -3.06 31.65
CA SER A 288 15.96 -3.98 32.00
C SER A 288 17.33 -3.34 31.85
N MET A 289 17.53 -2.49 30.85
CA MET A 289 18.81 -1.80 30.64
C MET A 289 19.02 -0.68 31.65
N PHE A 290 17.97 0.08 32.01
CA PHE A 290 18.03 1.06 33.09
C PHE A 290 18.16 0.40 34.46
N ALA A 291 17.55 -0.77 34.69
CA ALA A 291 17.76 -1.55 35.91
C ALA A 291 19.22 -2.00 36.00
N ALA A 292 19.79 -2.56 34.93
CA ALA A 292 21.20 -2.97 34.89
C ALA A 292 22.16 -1.78 35.05
N GLN A 293 21.89 -0.64 34.41
CA GLN A 293 22.69 0.58 34.58
C GLN A 293 22.60 1.16 35.99
N ASN A 294 21.41 1.14 36.61
CA ASN A 294 21.24 1.58 37.99
C ASN A 294 21.93 0.63 38.98
N GLU A 295 21.91 -0.68 38.71
CA GLU A 295 22.59 -1.66 39.55
C GLU A 295 24.12 -1.56 39.44
N GLU A 296 24.65 -1.35 38.23
CA GLU A 296 26.08 -1.09 37.98
C GLU A 296 26.53 0.21 38.68
N ARG A 297 25.72 1.28 38.58
CA ARG A 297 25.97 2.55 39.28
C ARG A 297 25.99 2.37 40.80
N ALA A 298 25.02 1.64 41.35
CA ALA A 298 24.96 1.34 42.78
C ALA A 298 26.10 0.41 43.25
N ARG A 299 26.69 -0.41 42.37
CA ARG A 299 27.89 -1.21 42.69
C ARG A 299 29.11 -0.31 42.82
N LEU A 300 29.31 0.59 41.85
CA LEU A 300 30.43 1.54 41.85
C LEU A 300 30.39 2.51 43.04
N GLU A 301 29.20 2.98 43.43
CA GLU A 301 29.04 3.81 44.63
C GLU A 301 29.45 3.06 45.91
N ARG A 302 29.07 1.79 46.05
CA ARG A 302 29.49 0.93 47.18
C ARG A 302 31.00 0.62 47.19
N GLU A 303 31.64 0.53 46.03
CA GLU A 303 33.10 0.36 45.94
C GLU A 303 33.83 1.65 46.36
N ARG A 304 33.35 2.83 45.91
CA ARG A 304 33.91 4.13 46.32
C ARG A 304 33.80 4.38 47.82
N GLU A 305 32.69 4.01 48.44
CA GLU A 305 32.51 4.10 49.90
C GLU A 305 33.51 3.21 50.66
N LYS A 306 33.82 2.01 50.16
CA LYS A 306 34.82 1.11 50.77
C LYS A 306 36.24 1.64 50.66
N ASP A 307 36.55 2.34 49.56
CA ASP A 307 37.86 2.94 49.34
C ASP A 307 38.04 4.27 50.10
N GLY A 308 37.02 4.72 50.85
CA GLY A 308 37.07 5.95 51.64
C GLY A 308 37.09 7.22 50.78
N ILE A 309 36.67 7.12 49.52
CA ILE A 309 36.58 8.24 48.59
C ILE A 309 35.17 8.83 48.73
N GLN A 310 35.04 9.85 49.59
CA GLN A 310 33.83 10.69 49.68
C GLN A 310 33.87 11.81 48.65
#